data_AF-A0A1C1C8G4-F1
#
_entry.id   AF-A0A1C1C8G4-F1
#
_cell.length_a   1.000
_cell.length_b   1.000
_cell.length_c   1.000
_cell.angle_alpha   90.00
_cell.angle_beta   90.00
_cell.angle_gamma   90.00
#
_symmetry.space_group_name_H-M   'P 1'
#
loop_
_entity.id
_entity.type
_entity.pdbx_description
1 polymer ?
#
loop_
_entity_poly.entity_id
_entity_poly.type
_entity_poly.pdbx_seq_one_letter_code
_entity_poly.pdbx_strand_id
1 'polypeptide(L)'
;MSIVPSNLTFLSWGSTAGLVYSDPKTDVVAWLRYTGTELSPAPGGQPDTQQYAVQNAILVGKKTIVEAHPGKVAAFYHLDKIRLYYIQKTQPKDDAGEPNQIRQVCYTQSVADFKASKPSEWYRGPKGADTFDAKKFIAAPDSPLTVGFDQGFVRLYYKRPNENKLRVAFTTGSPSPNGNDVWKERVAAEKF
;
A
#
# COMPACT_ATOMS: atom_id res chain seq x y z
N MET A 1 5.48 -25.27 6.40
CA MET A 1 6.34 -24.31 5.68
C MET A 1 5.61 -22.98 5.63
N SER A 2 6.12 -21.95 6.32
CA SER A 2 5.65 -20.56 6.15
C SER A 2 6.27 -20.04 4.85
N ILE A 3 5.43 -19.60 3.92
CA ILE A 3 5.88 -19.05 2.64
C ILE A 3 6.18 -17.57 2.91
N VAL A 4 7.43 -17.16 2.76
CA VAL A 4 7.77 -15.73 2.73
C VAL A 4 6.99 -15.13 1.55
N PRO A 5 6.16 -14.09 1.76
CA PRO A 5 5.47 -13.46 0.65
C PRO A 5 6.52 -12.92 -0.33
N SER A 6 6.43 -13.30 -1.61
CA SER A 6 7.33 -12.82 -2.66
C SER A 6 7.11 -11.34 -3.03
N ASN A 7 6.22 -10.68 -2.30
CA ASN A 7 5.53 -9.48 -2.70
C ASN A 7 5.41 -8.46 -1.57
N LEU A 8 6.56 -8.10 -1.01
CA LEU A 8 6.69 -7.16 0.08
C LEU A 8 6.96 -5.75 -0.47
N THR A 9 6.17 -4.78 -0.03
CA THR A 9 6.50 -3.36 -0.18
C THR A 9 7.18 -2.88 1.10
N PHE A 10 8.42 -2.40 0.96
CA PHE A 10 9.20 -1.86 2.06
C PHE A 10 8.96 -0.35 2.22
N LEU A 11 8.71 0.07 3.46
CA LEU A 11 8.60 1.46 3.86
C LEU A 11 9.60 1.73 4.97
N SER A 12 10.58 2.60 4.74
CA SER A 12 11.57 2.99 5.75
C SER A 12 11.52 4.47 6.08
N TRP A 13 11.62 4.75 7.37
CA TRP A 13 11.50 6.08 7.94
C TRP A 13 12.61 6.25 9.00
N GLY A 14 13.85 6.17 8.52
CA GLY A 14 15.06 6.14 9.33
C GLY A 14 15.35 4.73 9.85
N SER A 15 15.42 4.55 11.17
CA SER A 15 15.71 3.27 11.83
C SER A 15 14.49 2.35 11.98
N THR A 16 13.35 2.70 11.39
CA THR A 16 12.13 1.91 11.47
C THR A 16 11.66 1.54 10.09
N ALA A 17 11.35 0.26 9.91
CA ALA A 17 10.83 -0.28 8.69
C ALA A 17 9.47 -0.93 8.91
N GLY A 18 8.62 -0.79 7.91
CA GLY A 18 7.39 -1.53 7.78
C GLY A 18 7.33 -2.25 6.44
N LEU A 19 6.75 -3.44 6.45
CA LEU A 19 6.62 -4.30 5.29
C LEU A 19 5.13 -4.55 5.05
N VAL A 20 4.59 -4.07 3.94
CA VAL A 20 3.21 -4.35 3.51
C VAL A 20 3.24 -5.53 2.54
N TYR A 21 2.33 -6.49 2.69
CA TYR A 21 2.19 -7.60 1.76
C TYR A 21 0.74 -8.03 1.62
N SER A 22 0.40 -8.72 0.52
CA SER A 22 -0.80 -9.56 0.46
C SER A 22 -0.43 -11.01 0.71
N ASP A 23 -1.12 -11.65 1.64
CA ASP A 23 -0.96 -13.07 1.91
C ASP A 23 -1.38 -13.88 0.67
N PRO A 24 -0.50 -14.74 0.11
CA PRO A 24 -0.77 -15.41 -1.17
C PRO A 24 -1.84 -16.50 -1.09
N LYS A 25 -2.29 -16.89 0.13
CA LYS A 25 -3.34 -17.90 0.32
C LYS A 25 -4.71 -17.28 0.57
N THR A 26 -4.74 -16.15 1.28
CA THR A 26 -5.98 -15.50 1.72
C THR A 26 -6.27 -14.20 0.98
N ASP A 27 -5.34 -13.68 0.17
CA ASP A 27 -5.38 -12.39 -0.52
C ASP A 27 -5.48 -11.17 0.44
N VAL A 28 -5.43 -11.41 1.75
CA VAL A 28 -5.52 -10.39 2.79
C VAL A 28 -4.26 -9.53 2.79
N VAL A 29 -4.44 -8.22 2.72
CA VAL A 29 -3.35 -7.27 2.90
C VAL A 29 -3.04 -7.15 4.39
N ALA A 30 -1.79 -7.38 4.74
CA ALA A 30 -1.27 -7.31 6.10
C ALA A 30 -0.02 -6.43 6.15
N TRP A 31 0.39 -6.09 7.37
CA TRP A 31 1.61 -5.33 7.59
C TRP A 31 2.48 -6.03 8.63
N LEU A 32 3.73 -6.26 8.30
CA LEU A 32 4.77 -6.70 9.22
C LEU A 32 5.60 -5.52 9.70
N ARG A 33 5.60 -5.28 11.00
CA ARG A 33 6.45 -4.28 11.62
C ARG A 33 7.78 -4.90 11.99
N TYR A 34 8.85 -4.20 11.66
CA TYR A 34 10.20 -4.54 12.09
C TYR A 34 10.78 -3.42 12.95
N THR A 35 11.15 -3.77 14.19
CA THR A 35 11.86 -2.87 15.10
C THR A 35 13.19 -3.51 15.45
N GLY A 36 14.21 -3.26 14.64
CA GLY A 36 15.56 -3.78 14.87
C GLY A 36 16.57 -3.23 13.87
N THR A 37 17.85 -3.43 14.17
CA THR A 37 18.93 -3.40 13.17
C THR A 37 19.28 -4.86 12.90
N GLU A 38 19.19 -5.34 11.66
CA GLU A 38 19.52 -6.75 11.32
C GLU A 38 20.97 -7.10 11.72
N LEU A 39 21.79 -6.07 11.93
CA LEU A 39 23.19 -6.13 12.30
C LEU A 39 23.47 -6.36 13.79
N SER A 40 22.45 -6.35 14.65
CA SER A 40 22.60 -6.58 16.09
C SER A 40 21.82 -7.84 16.48
N PRO A 41 22.41 -9.05 16.32
CA PRO A 41 21.80 -10.25 16.88
C PRO A 41 21.55 -10.06 18.38
N ALA A 42 20.52 -10.71 18.93
CA ALA A 42 20.36 -10.74 20.38
C ALA A 42 21.65 -11.28 21.03
N PRO A 43 21.94 -10.91 22.30
CA PRO A 43 23.03 -11.54 23.05
C PRO A 43 22.93 -13.07 22.91
N GLY A 44 23.93 -13.70 22.28
CA GLY A 44 23.91 -15.13 21.95
C GLY A 44 23.73 -15.51 20.47
N GLY A 45 23.72 -14.54 19.54
CA GLY A 45 23.74 -14.82 18.09
C GLY A 45 22.42 -15.33 17.51
N GLN A 46 21.38 -15.45 18.35
CA GLN A 46 20.05 -15.84 17.91
C GLN A 46 19.33 -14.63 17.29
N PRO A 47 18.56 -14.83 16.20
CA PRO A 47 17.63 -13.82 15.73
C PRO A 47 16.70 -13.42 16.86
N ASP A 48 16.59 -12.14 17.15
CA ASP A 48 15.64 -11.67 18.14
C ASP A 48 14.23 -11.77 17.54
N THR A 49 13.54 -12.87 17.89
CA THR A 49 12.17 -13.16 17.40
C THR A 49 11.15 -12.10 17.83
N GLN A 50 11.47 -11.23 18.79
CA GLN A 50 10.61 -10.09 19.17
C GLN A 50 10.75 -8.90 18.21
N GLN A 51 11.73 -8.90 17.30
CA GLN A 51 11.93 -7.82 16.32
C GLN A 51 10.81 -7.74 15.29
N TYR A 52 10.12 -8.86 15.04
CA TYR A 52 9.05 -8.96 14.07
C TYR A 52 7.71 -9.11 14.79
N ALA A 53 6.94 -8.03 14.82
CA ALA A 53 5.53 -8.11 15.15
C ALA A 53 4.75 -8.17 13.85
N VAL A 54 4.26 -9.36 13.49
CA VAL A 54 3.25 -9.51 12.43
C VAL A 54 2.00 -8.77 12.93
N GLN A 55 1.69 -7.61 12.36
CA GLN A 55 0.45 -6.93 12.65
C GLN A 55 -0.63 -7.42 11.70
N ASN A 56 -1.79 -7.67 12.28
CA ASN A 56 -2.97 -8.27 11.69
C ASN A 56 -3.41 -7.59 10.39
N ALA A 57 -4.26 -8.29 9.63
CA ALA A 57 -4.96 -7.78 8.45
C ALA A 57 -5.25 -6.27 8.54
N ILE A 58 -4.98 -5.54 7.45
CA ILE A 58 -5.35 -4.13 7.35
C ILE A 58 -6.88 -4.05 7.35
N LEU A 59 -7.42 -3.41 8.40
CA LEU A 59 -8.85 -3.23 8.58
C LEU A 59 -9.25 -1.76 8.38
N VAL A 60 -10.04 -1.51 7.35
CA VAL A 60 -10.71 -0.21 7.18
C VAL A 60 -11.81 -0.08 8.24
N GLY A 61 -11.77 1.02 9.00
CA GLY A 61 -12.75 1.31 10.05
C GLY A 61 -12.86 0.20 11.11
N LYS A 62 -11.79 -0.59 11.32
CA LYS A 62 -11.73 -1.76 12.22
C LYS A 62 -12.70 -2.89 11.88
N LYS A 63 -13.27 -2.90 10.67
CA LYS A 63 -14.35 -3.83 10.28
C LYS A 63 -14.08 -4.54 8.97
N THR A 64 -13.65 -3.79 7.94
CA THR A 64 -13.52 -4.33 6.59
C THR A 64 -12.09 -4.76 6.31
N ILE A 65 -11.88 -6.04 6.03
CA ILE A 65 -10.59 -6.56 5.59
C ILE A 65 -10.27 -6.04 4.19
N VAL A 66 -9.03 -5.59 3.99
CA VAL A 66 -8.52 -5.23 2.67
C VAL A 66 -8.00 -6.48 1.97
N GLU A 67 -8.53 -6.77 0.78
CA GLU A 67 -8.13 -7.89 -0.06
C GLU A 67 -7.58 -7.41 -1.40
N ALA A 68 -6.39 -7.87 -1.75
CA ALA A 68 -5.68 -7.50 -2.97
C ALA A 68 -5.24 -8.74 -3.73
N HIS A 69 -5.10 -8.62 -5.05
CA HIS A 69 -4.43 -9.69 -5.80
C HIS A 69 -3.02 -9.94 -5.23
N PRO A 70 -2.50 -11.18 -5.30
CA PRO A 70 -1.18 -11.51 -4.78
C PRO A 70 -0.09 -10.58 -5.35
N GLY A 71 0.57 -9.89 -4.45
CA GLY A 71 1.61 -8.90 -4.71
C GLY A 71 1.22 -7.61 -5.37
N LYS A 72 -0.06 -7.29 -5.36
CA LYS A 72 -0.58 -6.08 -5.99
C LYS A 72 -0.88 -5.02 -4.95
N VAL A 73 0.14 -4.72 -4.14
CA VAL A 73 0.14 -3.68 -3.12
C VAL A 73 1.32 -2.76 -3.36
N ALA A 74 1.14 -1.47 -3.11
CA ALA A 74 2.18 -0.45 -3.19
C ALA A 74 1.88 0.62 -2.15
N ALA A 75 2.89 1.17 -1.50
CA ALA A 75 2.68 2.16 -0.46
C ALA A 75 3.81 3.17 -0.48
N PHE A 76 3.54 4.36 0.03
CA PHE A 76 4.57 5.36 0.30
C PHE A 76 4.28 6.07 1.61
N TYR A 77 5.34 6.72 2.11
CA TYR A 77 5.33 7.53 3.30
C TYR A 77 5.63 8.99 2.93
N HIS A 78 4.80 9.93 3.40
CA HIS A 78 5.02 11.36 3.23
C HIS A 78 4.38 12.15 4.38
N LEU A 79 5.13 13.11 4.96
CA LEU A 79 4.66 14.01 6.03
C LEU A 79 3.90 13.29 7.16
N ASP A 80 4.51 12.26 7.75
CA ASP A 80 3.91 11.49 8.85
C ASP A 80 2.62 10.73 8.48
N LYS A 81 2.38 10.52 7.18
CA LYS A 81 1.24 9.78 6.66
C LYS A 81 1.68 8.66 5.73
N ILE A 82 1.06 7.50 5.89
CA ILE A 82 1.22 6.37 4.99
C ILE A 82 -0.03 6.24 4.14
N ARG A 83 0.18 6.01 2.85
CA ARG A 83 -0.88 5.65 1.93
C ARG A 83 -0.52 4.36 1.22
N LEU A 84 -1.51 3.48 1.14
CA LEU A 84 -1.41 2.19 0.52
C LEU A 84 -2.40 2.13 -0.63
N TYR A 85 -1.88 1.68 -1.77
CA TYR A 85 -2.62 1.37 -2.98
C TYR A 85 -2.62 -0.12 -3.20
N TYR A 86 -3.72 -0.66 -3.68
CA TYR A 86 -3.82 -2.08 -3.97
C TYR A 86 -4.75 -2.35 -5.15
N ILE A 87 -4.46 -3.39 -5.93
CA ILE A 87 -5.40 -3.89 -6.94
C ILE A 87 -6.39 -4.79 -6.22
N GLN A 88 -7.62 -4.29 -6.09
CA GLN A 88 -8.69 -4.94 -5.37
C GLN A 88 -9.01 -6.32 -5.96
N LYS A 89 -9.01 -7.36 -5.11
CA LYS A 89 -9.36 -8.74 -5.50
C LYS A 89 -10.87 -8.95 -5.54
N THR A 90 -11.54 -8.61 -4.44
CA THR A 90 -12.98 -8.77 -4.24
C THR A 90 -13.62 -7.40 -3.98
N GLN A 91 -14.90 -7.26 -4.31
CA GLN A 91 -15.61 -6.02 -4.02
C GLN A 91 -15.85 -5.87 -2.51
N PRO A 92 -15.31 -4.83 -1.86
CA PRO A 92 -15.53 -4.65 -0.44
C PRO A 92 -16.99 -4.29 -0.19
N LYS A 93 -17.57 -4.88 0.87
CA LYS A 93 -19.00 -4.71 1.19
C LYS A 93 -19.39 -3.27 1.58
N ASP A 94 -18.42 -2.49 2.04
CA ASP A 94 -18.60 -1.12 2.52
C ASP A 94 -18.34 -0.04 1.46
N ASP A 95 -17.93 -0.42 0.25
CA ASP A 95 -17.55 0.54 -0.78
C ASP A 95 -17.74 0.00 -2.21
N ALA A 96 -18.60 0.67 -2.96
CA ALA A 96 -18.86 0.30 -4.34
C ALA A 96 -17.65 0.54 -5.26
N GLY A 97 -17.61 -0.14 -6.40
CA GLY A 97 -16.77 0.18 -7.54
C GLY A 97 -16.56 -1.02 -8.45
N GLU A 98 -15.44 -1.06 -9.15
CA GLU A 98 -15.24 -1.99 -10.27
C GLU A 98 -14.26 -3.13 -9.94
N PRO A 99 -14.38 -4.30 -10.58
CA PRO A 99 -13.36 -5.35 -10.50
C PRO A 99 -11.97 -4.84 -10.92
N ASN A 100 -10.93 -5.27 -10.19
CA ASN A 100 -9.53 -4.87 -10.40
C ASN A 100 -9.27 -3.34 -10.34
N GLN A 101 -10.18 -2.59 -9.73
CA GLN A 101 -9.92 -1.19 -9.43
C GLN A 101 -8.73 -1.07 -8.46
N ILE A 102 -7.83 -0.15 -8.76
CA ILE A 102 -6.80 0.27 -7.81
C ILE A 102 -7.48 1.16 -6.78
N ARG A 103 -7.33 0.81 -5.51
CA ARG A 103 -7.95 1.52 -4.37
C ARG A 103 -6.90 2.12 -3.48
N GLN A 104 -7.24 3.21 -2.81
CA GLN A 104 -6.41 3.84 -1.79
C GLN A 104 -6.98 3.65 -0.39
N VAL A 105 -6.12 3.23 0.55
CA VAL A 105 -6.36 3.34 1.98
C VAL A 105 -5.24 4.12 2.66
N CYS A 106 -5.60 4.86 3.69
CA CYS A 106 -4.71 5.75 4.41
C CYS A 106 -4.59 5.30 5.87
N TYR A 107 -3.37 5.34 6.38
CA TYR A 107 -3.10 5.08 7.78
C TYR A 107 -3.48 6.30 8.62
N THR A 108 -4.27 6.12 9.68
CA THR A 108 -4.72 7.24 10.53
C THR A 108 -3.61 7.75 11.45
N GLN A 109 -2.73 6.84 11.85
CA GLN A 109 -1.73 7.01 12.89
C GLN A 109 -0.44 7.64 12.36
N SER A 110 0.38 8.14 13.28
CA SER A 110 1.73 8.65 12.99
C SER A 110 2.75 7.52 12.90
N VAL A 111 3.93 7.87 12.41
CA VAL A 111 5.13 7.04 12.54
C VAL A 111 5.44 6.72 14.01
N ALA A 112 5.25 7.69 14.90
CA ALA A 112 5.49 7.49 16.33
C ALA A 112 4.53 6.44 16.92
N ASP A 113 3.26 6.45 16.52
CA ASP A 113 2.26 5.46 16.93
C ASP A 113 2.61 4.06 16.43
N PHE A 114 3.09 3.95 15.19
CA PHE A 114 3.57 2.69 14.62
C PHE A 114 4.80 2.15 15.38
N LYS A 115 5.77 3.02 15.70
CA LYS A 115 6.93 2.67 16.55
C LYS A 115 6.48 2.23 17.95
N ALA A 116 5.45 2.86 18.50
CA ALA A 116 4.86 2.54 19.80
C ALA A 116 3.97 1.28 19.80
N SER A 117 3.84 0.57 18.68
CA SER A 117 3.01 -0.65 18.56
C SER A 117 1.51 -0.40 18.75
N LYS A 118 1.03 0.81 18.52
CA LYS A 118 -0.42 1.06 18.59
C LYS A 118 -1.14 0.22 17.53
N PRO A 119 -2.36 -0.29 17.83
CA PRO A 119 -3.13 -1.04 16.84
C PRO A 119 -3.38 -0.19 15.59
N SER A 120 -2.99 -0.70 14.43
CA SER A 120 -3.13 0.03 13.17
C SER A 120 -4.60 0.36 12.89
N GLU A 121 -4.89 1.60 12.51
CA GLU A 121 -6.22 2.01 12.06
C GLU A 121 -6.13 2.65 10.67
N TRP A 122 -7.06 2.26 9.81
CA TRP A 122 -7.06 2.61 8.39
C TRP A 122 -8.42 3.15 7.98
N TYR A 123 -8.41 4.07 7.02
CA TYR A 123 -9.60 4.61 6.39
C TYR A 123 -9.44 4.62 4.87
N ARG A 124 -10.55 4.63 4.14
CA ARG A 124 -10.52 4.78 2.68
C ARG A 124 -10.05 6.17 2.31
N GLY A 125 -9.38 6.29 1.16
CA GLY A 125 -9.11 7.59 0.57
C GLY A 125 -10.39 8.45 0.50
N PRO A 126 -10.24 9.78 0.45
CA PRO A 126 -11.40 10.66 0.40
C PRO A 126 -12.26 10.40 -0.83
N LYS A 127 -13.56 10.67 -0.69
CA LYS A 127 -14.56 10.50 -1.76
C LYS A 127 -14.92 11.87 -2.32
N GLY A 128 -14.41 12.19 -3.49
CA GLY A 128 -14.74 13.40 -4.26
C GLY A 128 -14.48 13.18 -5.74
N ALA A 129 -15.13 13.92 -6.64
CA ALA A 129 -15.10 13.67 -8.08
C ALA A 129 -13.67 13.60 -8.67
N ASP A 130 -12.71 14.31 -8.08
CA ASP A 130 -11.31 14.33 -8.52
C ASP A 130 -10.34 13.49 -7.68
N THR A 131 -10.84 12.84 -6.63
CA THR A 131 -10.05 11.96 -5.77
C THR A 131 -9.65 10.65 -6.47
N PHE A 132 -8.62 9.99 -5.94
CA PHE A 132 -8.05 8.78 -6.53
C PHE A 132 -9.10 7.70 -6.85
N ASP A 133 -9.90 7.30 -5.85
CA ASP A 133 -10.89 6.23 -6.02
C ASP A 133 -12.01 6.60 -7.00
N ALA A 134 -12.34 7.89 -7.14
CA ALA A 134 -13.34 8.35 -8.10
C ALA A 134 -12.83 8.28 -9.56
N LYS A 135 -11.51 8.32 -9.79
CA LYS A 135 -10.94 8.15 -11.13
C LYS A 135 -11.06 6.71 -11.65
N LYS A 136 -11.38 5.74 -10.79
CA LYS A 136 -11.58 4.32 -11.15
C LYS A 136 -10.44 3.78 -12.02
N PHE A 137 -9.19 3.92 -11.58
CA PHE A 137 -8.06 3.32 -12.28
C PHE A 137 -8.20 1.79 -12.26
N ILE A 138 -8.41 1.16 -13.42
CA ILE A 138 -8.62 -0.29 -13.54
C ILE A 138 -7.33 -0.94 -14.03
N ALA A 139 -6.77 -1.85 -13.25
CA ALA A 139 -5.55 -2.56 -13.59
C ALA A 139 -5.84 -3.96 -14.15
N ALA A 140 -4.90 -4.52 -14.88
CA ALA A 140 -4.87 -5.95 -15.14
C ALA A 140 -4.57 -6.71 -13.83
N PRO A 141 -5.12 -7.92 -13.60
CA PRO A 141 -4.84 -8.71 -12.39
C PRO A 141 -3.34 -9.00 -12.17
N ASP A 142 -2.59 -9.15 -13.25
CA ASP A 142 -1.15 -9.41 -13.26
C ASP A 142 -0.30 -8.14 -13.31
N SER A 143 -0.92 -6.95 -13.38
CA SER A 143 -0.26 -5.66 -13.51
C SER A 143 0.88 -5.50 -12.49
N PRO A 144 2.03 -4.90 -12.85
CA PRO A 144 2.92 -4.36 -11.82
C PRO A 144 2.15 -3.30 -11.02
N LEU A 145 2.49 -3.13 -9.74
CA LEU A 145 1.99 -2.00 -8.96
C LEU A 145 3.15 -1.43 -8.16
N THR A 146 3.48 -0.16 -8.40
CA THR A 146 4.48 0.56 -7.62
C THR A 146 4.12 2.02 -7.51
N VAL A 147 4.52 2.65 -6.41
CA VAL A 147 4.26 4.05 -6.14
C VAL A 147 5.54 4.72 -5.67
N GLY A 148 5.76 5.96 -6.11
CA GLY A 148 6.86 6.80 -5.67
C GLY A 148 6.40 8.23 -5.41
N PHE A 149 7.08 8.90 -4.49
CA PHE A 149 6.98 10.35 -4.31
C PHE A 149 8.28 10.96 -4.83
N ASP A 150 8.18 11.81 -5.84
CA ASP A 150 9.33 12.47 -6.45
C ASP A 150 8.92 13.82 -7.04
N GLN A 151 9.81 14.81 -6.99
CA GLN A 151 9.58 16.16 -7.54
C GLN A 151 8.26 16.81 -7.11
N GLY A 152 7.78 16.52 -5.89
CA GLY A 152 6.51 17.05 -5.38
C GLY A 152 5.26 16.36 -5.93
N PHE A 153 5.38 15.22 -6.60
CA PHE A 153 4.25 14.46 -7.11
C PHE A 153 4.28 13.02 -6.61
N VAL A 154 3.10 12.46 -6.35
CA VAL A 154 2.95 11.01 -6.19
C VAL A 154 2.71 10.42 -7.57
N ARG A 155 3.44 9.37 -7.93
CA ARG A 155 3.31 8.64 -9.19
C ARG A 155 3.05 7.17 -8.91
N LEU A 156 1.97 6.65 -9.44
CA LEU A 156 1.55 5.26 -9.35
C LEU A 156 1.63 4.63 -10.73
N TYR A 157 2.41 3.57 -10.88
CA TYR A 157 2.61 2.86 -12.14
C TYR A 157 1.86 1.54 -12.15
N TYR A 158 1.19 1.27 -13.27
CA TYR A 158 0.36 0.09 -13.45
C TYR A 158 0.10 -0.19 -14.94
N LYS A 159 -0.58 -1.29 -15.26
CA LYS A 159 -0.98 -1.72 -16.60
C LYS A 159 -2.49 -1.91 -16.61
N ARG A 160 -3.22 -1.35 -17.59
CA ARG A 160 -4.65 -1.62 -17.75
C ARG A 160 -4.89 -3.01 -18.36
N PRO A 161 -6.11 -3.57 -18.25
CA PRO A 161 -6.46 -4.79 -18.97
C PRO A 161 -6.27 -4.64 -20.48
N ASN A 162 -5.77 -5.69 -21.14
CA ASN A 162 -5.66 -5.81 -22.60
C ASN A 162 -4.79 -4.75 -23.30
N GLU A 163 -3.90 -4.06 -22.58
CA GLU A 163 -2.87 -3.21 -23.20
C GLU A 163 -1.48 -3.73 -22.89
N ASN A 164 -0.52 -3.51 -23.79
CA ASN A 164 0.90 -3.76 -23.53
C ASN A 164 1.66 -2.46 -23.23
N LYS A 165 1.07 -1.59 -22.40
CA LYS A 165 1.61 -0.27 -22.06
C LYS A 165 1.73 -0.14 -20.55
N LEU A 166 2.76 0.57 -20.11
CA LEU A 166 2.83 1.02 -18.72
C LEU A 166 2.12 2.37 -18.61
N ARG A 167 1.17 2.48 -17.69
CA ARG A 167 0.49 3.72 -17.32
C ARG A 167 1.14 4.32 -16.09
N VAL A 168 0.99 5.64 -15.96
CA VAL A 168 1.25 6.36 -14.72
C VAL A 168 0.04 7.21 -14.37
N ALA A 169 -0.50 7.01 -13.17
CA ALA A 169 -1.41 7.93 -12.51
C ALA A 169 -0.60 8.82 -11.57
N PHE A 170 -0.82 10.14 -11.61
CA PHE A 170 -0.04 11.07 -10.79
C PHE A 170 -0.87 12.24 -10.27
N THR A 171 -0.46 12.80 -9.13
CA THR A 171 -1.11 13.97 -8.52
C THR A 171 -0.82 15.25 -9.30
N THR A 172 -1.72 16.23 -9.26
CA THR A 172 -1.44 17.59 -9.77
C THR A 172 -0.95 18.50 -8.65
N GLY A 173 0.27 18.23 -8.18
CA GLY A 173 0.94 18.97 -7.11
C GLY A 173 1.29 18.10 -5.92
N SER A 174 1.78 18.76 -4.86
CA SER A 174 2.15 18.12 -3.60
C SER A 174 0.96 17.39 -2.98
N PRO A 175 1.16 16.16 -2.48
CA PRO A 175 0.09 15.38 -1.88
C PRO A 175 -0.46 16.06 -0.62
N SER A 176 -1.78 16.24 -0.58
CA SER A 176 -2.54 16.73 0.57
C SER A 176 -2.38 15.81 1.77
N PRO A 177 -2.21 16.31 3.01
CA PRO A 177 -2.20 15.46 4.20
C PRO A 177 -3.42 14.52 4.33
N ASN A 178 -4.56 14.91 3.75
CA ASN A 178 -5.83 14.17 3.86
C ASN A 178 -6.11 13.25 2.66
N GLY A 179 -5.24 13.24 1.63
CA GLY A 179 -5.44 12.43 0.43
C GLY A 179 -6.37 13.04 -0.63
N ASN A 180 -6.81 14.29 -0.45
CA ASN A 180 -7.72 15.01 -1.36
C ASN A 180 -6.97 15.50 -2.61
N ASP A 181 -6.24 14.61 -3.25
CA ASP A 181 -5.41 14.94 -4.40
C ASP A 181 -6.20 14.83 -5.69
N VAL A 182 -5.91 15.71 -6.65
CA VAL A 182 -6.40 15.61 -8.02
C VAL A 182 -5.44 14.75 -8.81
N TRP A 183 -5.98 13.74 -9.51
CA TRP A 183 -5.17 12.77 -10.27
C TRP A 183 -5.35 12.90 -11.78
N LYS A 184 -4.25 12.70 -12.50
CA LYS A 184 -4.19 12.55 -13.96
C LYS A 184 -3.56 11.22 -14.33
N GLU A 185 -3.83 10.75 -15.54
CA GLU A 185 -3.21 9.54 -16.09
C GLU A 185 -2.59 9.79 -17.46
N ARG A 186 -1.46 9.15 -17.74
CA ARG A 186 -0.81 9.10 -19.06
C ARG A 186 -0.19 7.73 -19.33
N VAL A 187 0.23 7.51 -20.58
CA VAL A 187 1.15 6.43 -20.93
C VAL A 187 2.56 6.81 -20.46
N ALA A 188 3.17 5.95 -19.64
CA ALA A 188 4.55 6.09 -19.18
C ALA A 188 5.53 5.40 -20.14
N ALA A 189 5.15 4.23 -20.67
CA ALA A 189 5.91 3.51 -21.68
C ALA A 189 4.97 2.82 -22.67
N GLU A 190 5.27 2.94 -23.96
CA GLU A 190 4.47 2.34 -25.04
C GLU A 190 4.59 0.81 -25.13
N LYS A 191 5.58 0.22 -24.43
CA LYS A 191 5.81 -1.23 -24.31
C LYS A 191 6.26 -1.57 -22.89
N PHE A 192 5.70 -2.63 -22.32
CA PHE A 192 6.02 -3.21 -21.02
C PHE A 192 5.94 -4.73 -21.10
#